data_AF-A0A927QSF3-F1
#
_entry.id   AF-A0A927QSF3-F1
#
_cell.length_a   1.000
_cell.length_b   1.000
_cell.length_c   1.000
_cell.angle_alpha   90.00
_cell.angle_beta   90.00
_cell.angle_gamma   90.00
#
_symmetry.space_group_name_H-M   'P 1'
#
loop_
_entity.id
_entity.type
_entity.pdbx_description
1 polymer ?
#
loop_
_entity_poly.entity_id
_entity_poly.type
_entity_poly.pdbx_seq_one_letter_code
_entity_poly.pdbx_strand_id
1 'polypeptide(L)'
;MFNGRVEAANALGITKDVLRDWERNGLIEVPRNANGYRRYGSKEMSRLKIICILRSAHYSMMSILRMLNRLDRGEGNIREVINTPGEEEGIVYATDRYITALDMAEADALEMLEMLKMLDAMRKGNA
;
A
#
# COMPACT_ATOMS: atom_id res chain seq x y z
N MET A 1 8.77 20.26 14.05
CA MET A 1 7.78 19.65 14.97
C MET A 1 6.51 20.45 14.83
N PHE A 2 5.38 19.81 14.55
CA PHE A 2 4.14 20.51 14.24
C PHE A 2 3.11 20.33 15.36
N ASN A 3 2.47 21.42 15.75
CA ASN A 3 1.48 21.46 16.80
C ASN A 3 0.09 21.54 16.17
N GLY A 4 -0.58 20.39 16.11
CA GLY A 4 -1.92 20.29 15.54
C GLY A 4 -1.95 19.87 14.08
N ARG A 5 -3.15 19.47 13.67
CA ARG A 5 -3.41 18.80 12.39
C ARG A 5 -3.18 19.71 11.18
N VAL A 6 -3.49 21.00 11.31
CA VAL A 6 -3.41 21.96 10.21
C VAL A 6 -1.96 22.13 9.75
N GLU A 7 -1.04 22.37 10.71
CA GLU A 7 0.38 22.55 10.40
C GLU A 7 0.98 21.30 9.75
N ALA A 8 0.67 20.11 10.30
CA ALA A 8 1.15 18.85 9.74
C ALA A 8 0.59 18.58 8.33
N ALA A 9 -0.71 18.83 8.11
CA ALA A 9 -1.35 18.65 6.82
C ALA A 9 -0.76 19.59 5.75
N ASN A 10 -0.56 20.86 6.10
CA ASN A 10 0.07 21.84 5.22
C ASN A 10 1.50 21.44 4.84
N ALA A 11 2.29 20.96 5.80
CA ALA A 11 3.65 20.50 5.56
C ALA A 11 3.73 19.26 4.65
N LEU A 12 2.65 18.47 4.57
CA LEU A 12 2.54 17.28 3.72
C LEU A 12 1.82 17.55 2.40
N GLY A 13 1.30 18.75 2.18
CA GLY A 13 0.51 19.10 1.00
C GLY A 13 -0.84 18.37 0.92
N ILE A 14 -1.41 17.98 2.07
CA ILE A 14 -2.73 17.32 2.15
C ILE A 14 -3.73 18.20 2.89
N THR A 15 -5.02 17.91 2.77
CA THR A 15 -6.04 18.63 3.52
C THR A 15 -6.09 18.15 4.97
N LYS A 16 -6.58 19.03 5.87
CA LYS A 16 -6.83 18.68 7.27
C LYS A 16 -7.80 17.50 7.41
N ASP A 17 -8.78 17.39 6.52
CA ASP A 17 -9.77 16.32 6.55
C ASP A 17 -9.15 14.97 6.18
N VAL A 18 -8.26 14.92 5.18
CA VAL A 18 -7.49 13.70 4.85
C VAL A 18 -6.71 13.20 6.07
N LEU A 19 -6.00 14.10 6.76
CA LEU A 19 -5.25 13.72 7.95
C LEU A 19 -6.18 13.29 9.11
N ARG A 20 -7.36 13.91 9.24
CA ARG A 20 -8.37 13.49 10.23
C ARG A 20 -8.88 12.09 9.93
N ASP A 21 -9.10 11.77 8.67
CA ASP A 21 -9.61 10.48 8.24
C ASP A 21 -8.56 9.38 8.48
N TRP A 22 -7.28 9.68 8.28
CA TRP A 22 -6.19 8.75 8.61
C TRP A 22 -6.07 8.46 10.10
N GLU A 23 -6.18 9.49 10.95
CA GLU A 23 -6.27 9.28 12.41
C GLU A 23 -7.48 8.42 12.78
N ARG A 24 -8.66 8.71 12.21
CA ARG A 24 -9.91 7.98 12.49
C ARG A 24 -9.84 6.52 12.06
N ASN A 25 -9.20 6.23 10.94
CA ASN A 25 -9.02 4.88 10.40
C ASN A 25 -7.83 4.15 11.02
N GLY A 26 -7.19 4.72 12.05
CA GLY A 26 -6.12 4.06 12.80
C GLY A 26 -4.78 3.96 12.07
N LEU A 27 -4.60 4.67 10.94
CA LEU A 27 -3.31 4.68 10.25
C LEU A 27 -2.20 5.29 11.10
N ILE A 28 -2.55 6.20 12.00
CA ILE A 28 -1.60 6.85 12.91
C ILE A 28 -2.29 7.21 14.22
N GLU A 29 -1.60 6.90 15.31
CA GLU A 29 -1.93 7.44 16.62
C GLU A 29 -1.00 8.61 16.93
N VAL A 30 -1.58 9.78 17.22
CA VAL A 30 -0.82 11.02 17.41
C VAL A 30 -0.83 11.38 18.90
N PRO A 31 0.34 11.47 19.56
CA PRO A 31 0.40 11.81 20.98
C PRO A 31 -0.08 13.24 21.22
N ARG A 32 -0.58 13.49 22.42
CA ARG A 32 -0.94 14.84 22.88
C ARG A 32 0.15 15.41 23.79
N ASN A 33 0.40 16.71 23.70
CA ASN A 33 1.27 17.42 24.62
C ASN A 33 0.56 17.72 25.94
N ALA A 34 1.30 18.26 26.92
CA ALA A 34 0.74 18.64 28.23
C ALA A 34 -0.43 19.63 28.15
N ASN A 35 -0.48 20.42 27.06
CA ASN A 35 -1.54 21.40 26.80
C ASN A 35 -2.73 20.80 26.01
N GLY A 36 -2.76 19.47 25.81
CA GLY A 36 -3.85 18.76 25.13
C GLY A 36 -3.83 18.82 23.60
N TYR A 37 -2.87 19.52 22.99
CA TYR A 37 -2.71 19.61 21.53
C TYR A 37 -2.04 18.36 20.96
N ARG A 38 -2.47 17.96 19.75
CA ARG A 38 -1.81 16.91 18.97
C ARG A 38 -0.39 17.32 18.59
N ARG A 39 0.54 16.39 18.74
CA ARG A 39 1.96 16.64 18.56
C ARG A 39 2.52 15.73 17.46
N TYR A 40 2.90 16.34 16.36
CA TYR A 40 3.50 15.64 15.21
C TYR A 40 5.01 15.83 15.25
N GLY A 41 5.70 14.86 15.86
CA GLY A 41 7.16 14.78 15.92
C GLY A 41 7.74 14.16 14.64
N SER A 42 9.04 13.89 14.64
CA SER A 42 9.69 13.29 13.45
C SER A 42 9.12 11.90 13.14
N LYS A 43 8.83 11.08 14.16
CA LYS A 43 8.24 9.74 14.01
C LYS A 43 6.89 9.80 13.31
N GLU A 44 6.00 10.67 13.78
CA GLU A 44 4.67 10.85 13.21
C GLU A 44 4.77 11.37 11.77
N MET A 45 5.63 12.36 11.52
CA MET A 45 5.82 12.90 10.17
C MET A 45 6.43 11.88 9.20
N SER A 46 7.36 11.05 9.65
CA SER A 46 7.92 9.97 8.82
C SER A 46 6.86 8.93 8.47
N ARG A 47 6.02 8.53 9.43
CA ARG A 47 4.89 7.63 9.17
C ARG A 47 3.89 8.24 8.19
N LEU A 48 3.54 9.52 8.37
CA LEU A 48 2.64 10.23 7.46
C LEU A 48 3.20 10.33 6.04
N LYS A 49 4.50 10.52 5.86
CA LYS A 49 5.13 10.49 4.53
C LYS A 49 4.99 9.13 3.86
N ILE A 50 5.16 8.03 4.59
CA ILE A 50 4.94 6.67 4.08
C ILE A 50 3.48 6.52 3.61
N ILE A 51 2.52 6.98 4.42
CA ILE A 51 1.10 6.97 4.06
C ILE A 51 0.85 7.79 2.79
N CYS A 52 1.42 8.99 2.66
CA CYS A 52 1.30 9.81 1.46
C CYS A 52 1.80 9.07 0.21
N ILE A 53 3.00 8.48 0.27
CA ILE A 53 3.61 7.74 -0.85
C ILE A 53 2.70 6.57 -1.28
N LEU A 54 2.22 5.78 -0.32
CA LEU A 54 1.38 4.63 -0.62
C LEU A 54 0.00 5.02 -1.15
N ARG A 55 -0.57 6.12 -0.65
CA ARG A 55 -1.83 6.67 -1.20
C ARG A 55 -1.65 7.22 -2.61
N SER A 56 -0.52 7.84 -2.92
CA SER A 56 -0.17 8.25 -4.29
C SER A 56 0.06 7.08 -5.23
N ALA A 57 0.53 5.94 -4.70
CA ALA A 57 0.60 4.66 -5.44
C ALA A 57 -0.75 3.90 -5.47
N HIS A 58 -1.86 4.57 -5.10
CA HIS A 58 -3.23 4.05 -5.14
C HIS A 58 -3.51 2.81 -4.28
N TYR A 59 -2.67 2.48 -3.29
CA TYR A 59 -2.97 1.42 -2.33
C TYR A 59 -4.15 1.78 -1.42
N SER A 60 -5.00 0.80 -1.10
CA SER A 60 -6.14 1.03 -0.23
C SER A 60 -5.72 1.37 1.20
N MET A 61 -6.64 1.98 1.96
CA MET A 61 -6.41 2.29 3.39
C MET A 61 -6.10 1.01 4.19
N MET A 62 -6.72 -0.11 3.83
CA MET A 62 -6.53 -1.39 4.50
C MET A 62 -5.14 -1.96 4.24
N SER A 63 -4.68 -1.92 2.99
CA SER A 63 -3.31 -2.36 2.63
C SER A 63 -2.24 -1.56 3.36
N ILE A 64 -2.44 -0.24 3.46
CA ILE A 64 -1.55 0.63 4.23
C ILE A 64 -1.60 0.28 5.72
N LEU A 65 -2.79 0.08 6.30
CA LEU A 65 -2.94 -0.28 7.71
C LEU A 65 -2.25 -1.62 8.04
N ARG A 66 -2.45 -2.65 7.22
CA ARG A 66 -1.79 -3.95 7.38
C ARG A 66 -0.27 -3.83 7.35
N MET A 67 0.24 -3.10 6.37
CA MET A 67 1.68 -2.86 6.22
C MET A 67 2.26 -2.13 7.43
N LEU A 68 1.61 -1.06 7.87
CA LEU A 68 2.06 -0.30 9.03
C LEU A 68 2.03 -1.15 10.32
N ASN A 69 0.99 -1.96 10.52
CA ASN A 69 0.89 -2.85 11.68
C ASN A 69 2.00 -3.91 11.72
N ARG A 70 2.40 -4.46 10.57
CA ARG A 70 3.51 -5.41 10.48
C ARG A 70 4.86 -4.73 10.69
N LEU A 71 5.04 -3.52 10.13
CA LEU A 71 6.20 -2.69 10.42
C LEU A 71 6.34 -2.38 11.92
N ASP A 72 5.23 -2.03 12.58
CA ASP A 72 5.22 -1.72 14.02
C ASP A 72 5.59 -2.96 14.87
N ARG A 73 5.39 -4.18 14.36
CA ARG A 73 5.83 -5.45 14.97
C ARG A 73 7.26 -5.85 14.60
N GLY A 74 7.95 -5.10 13.75
CA GLY A 74 9.32 -5.40 13.30
C GLY A 74 9.40 -6.44 12.17
N GLU A 75 8.29 -6.73 11.48
CA GLU A 75 8.28 -7.66 10.34
C GLU A 75 8.76 -6.93 9.07
N GLY A 76 9.80 -7.48 8.41
CA GLY A 76 10.54 -6.78 7.33
C GLY A 76 10.01 -6.98 5.91
N ASN A 77 9.09 -7.91 5.67
CA ASN A 77 8.62 -8.24 4.31
C ASN A 77 7.51 -7.29 3.80
N ILE A 78 7.80 -5.99 3.80
CA ILE A 78 6.86 -4.92 3.45
C ILE A 78 6.19 -5.14 2.09
N ARG A 79 6.96 -5.62 1.08
CA ARG A 79 6.47 -5.85 -0.28
C ARG A 79 5.38 -6.92 -0.34
N GLU A 80 5.58 -8.03 0.38
CA GLU A 80 4.63 -9.14 0.43
C GLU A 80 3.32 -8.71 1.09
N VAL A 81 3.42 -7.89 2.15
CA VAL A 81 2.28 -7.44 2.94
C VAL A 81 1.37 -6.49 2.18
N ILE A 82 1.96 -5.56 1.42
CA ILE A 82 1.20 -4.57 0.65
C ILE A 82 0.43 -5.24 -0.50
N ASN A 83 0.98 -6.30 -1.10
CA ASN A 83 0.39 -6.98 -2.26
C ASN A 83 -0.50 -8.18 -1.90
N THR A 84 -0.66 -8.46 -0.61
CA THR A 84 -1.47 -9.58 -0.13
C THR A 84 -2.62 -9.02 0.73
N PRO A 85 -3.86 -9.01 0.20
CA PRO A 85 -5.05 -8.75 1.01
C PRO A 85 -5.16 -9.78 2.15
N GLY A 86 -5.61 -9.36 3.33
CA GLY A 86 -5.95 -10.31 4.39
C GLY A 86 -7.13 -11.21 3.97
N GLU A 87 -7.20 -12.42 4.52
CA GLU A 87 -8.27 -13.40 4.22
C GLU A 87 -9.69 -12.87 4.50
N GLU A 88 -9.82 -11.88 5.39
CA GLU A 88 -11.11 -11.29 5.81
C GLU A 88 -11.49 -9.98 5.09
N GLU A 89 -10.72 -9.54 4.08
CA GLU A 89 -11.02 -8.30 3.36
C GLU A 89 -12.13 -8.46 2.33
N GLY A 90 -13.37 -8.14 2.74
CA GLY A 90 -14.56 -8.19 1.88
C GLY A 90 -14.56 -7.22 0.69
N ILE A 91 -13.67 -6.21 0.67
CA ILE A 91 -13.46 -5.30 -0.47
C ILE A 91 -11.96 -5.23 -0.77
N VAL A 92 -11.54 -5.93 -1.81
CA VAL A 92 -10.19 -5.87 -2.37
C VAL A 92 -10.18 -4.83 -3.50
N TYR A 93 -9.38 -3.78 -3.39
CA TYR A 93 -9.20 -2.86 -4.52
C TYR A 93 -8.31 -3.53 -5.57
N ALA A 94 -8.52 -3.25 -6.85
CA ALA A 94 -7.69 -3.78 -7.94
C ALA A 94 -6.18 -3.50 -7.74
N THR A 95 -5.87 -2.42 -7.02
CA THR A 95 -4.50 -2.02 -6.67
C THR A 95 -3.88 -2.85 -5.53
N ASP A 96 -4.69 -3.53 -4.71
CA ASP A 96 -4.22 -4.35 -3.58
C ASP A 96 -3.61 -5.68 -4.02
N ARG A 97 -3.74 -6.04 -5.31
CA ARG A 97 -3.08 -7.19 -5.94
C ARG A 97 -2.36 -6.83 -7.24
N TYR A 98 -2.11 -5.54 -7.51
CA TYR A 98 -1.69 -5.11 -8.84
C TYR A 98 -0.42 -5.78 -9.35
N ILE A 99 0.61 -5.86 -8.50
CA ILE A 99 1.88 -6.53 -8.86
C ILE A 99 1.63 -8.02 -9.08
N THR A 100 0.92 -8.68 -8.16
CA THR A 100 0.58 -10.11 -8.30
C THR A 100 -0.21 -10.39 -9.57
N ALA A 101 -1.18 -9.54 -9.92
CA ALA A 101 -1.98 -9.67 -11.13
C ALA A 101 -1.16 -9.47 -12.41
N LEU A 102 -0.20 -8.53 -12.39
CA LEU A 102 0.75 -8.33 -13.49
C LEU A 102 1.69 -9.52 -13.64
N ASP A 103 2.26 -10.02 -12.53
CA ASP A 103 3.14 -11.18 -12.53
C ASP A 103 2.40 -12.44 -13.05
N MET A 104 1.13 -12.63 -12.65
CA MET A 104 0.29 -13.72 -13.16
C MET A 104 0.01 -13.57 -14.65
N ALA A 105 -0.37 -12.38 -15.11
CA ALA A 105 -0.64 -12.12 -16.52
C ALA A 105 0.62 -12.31 -17.40
N GLU A 106 1.79 -11.95 -16.89
CA GLU A 106 3.08 -12.20 -17.55
C GLU A 106 3.36 -13.70 -17.66
N ALA A 107 3.17 -14.45 -16.57
CA ALA A 107 3.34 -15.90 -16.57
C ALA A 107 2.39 -16.59 -17.58
N ASP A 108 1.10 -16.22 -17.56
CA ASP A 108 0.09 -16.74 -18.50
C ASP A 108 0.47 -16.45 -19.95
N ALA A 109 0.98 -15.25 -20.25
CA ALA A 109 1.39 -14.86 -21.59
C ALA A 109 2.62 -15.65 -22.08
N LEU A 110 3.58 -15.94 -21.19
CA LEU A 110 4.74 -16.76 -21.50
C LEU A 110 4.35 -18.21 -21.79
N GLU A 111 3.44 -18.78 -21.00
CA GLU A 111 2.91 -20.13 -21.22
C GLU A 111 2.19 -20.25 -22.57
N MET A 112 1.34 -19.26 -22.91
CA MET A 112 0.69 -19.21 -24.23
C MET A 112 1.72 -19.16 -25.37
N LEU A 113 2.82 -18.41 -25.20
CA LEU A 113 3.88 -18.32 -26.20
C LEU A 113 4.59 -19.68 -26.40
N GLU A 114 4.83 -20.43 -25.33
CA GLU A 114 5.39 -21.78 -25.41
C GLU A 114 4.45 -22.74 -26.13
N MET A 115 3.16 -22.72 -25.78
CA MET A 115 2.15 -23.54 -26.46
C MET A 115 2.09 -23.25 -27.96
N LEU A 116 2.14 -21.98 -28.36
CA LEU A 116 2.15 -21.58 -29.77
C LEU A 116 3.41 -22.09 -30.49
N LYS A 117 4.59 -21.99 -29.85
CA LYS A 117 5.84 -22.55 -30.39
C LYS A 117 5.76 -24.07 -30.56
N MET A 118 5.17 -24.79 -29.61
CA MET A 118 4.98 -26.23 -29.71
C MET A 118 4.02 -26.61 -30.85
N LEU A 119 2.92 -25.87 -31.00
CA LEU A 119 1.97 -26.08 -32.10
C LEU A 119 2.64 -25.83 -33.47
N ASP A 120 3.44 -24.78 -33.60
CA ASP A 120 4.20 -24.50 -34.83
C ASP A 120 5.26 -25.57 -35.12
N ALA A 121 5.94 -26.08 -34.08
CA ALA A 121 6.91 -27.17 -34.23
C ALA A 121 6.24 -28.48 -34.67
N MET A 122 5.09 -28.84 -34.07
CA MET A 122 4.30 -30.00 -34.47
C MET A 122 3.76 -29.86 -35.91
N ARG A 123 3.38 -28.65 -36.31
CA ARG A 123 2.88 -28.38 -37.66
C ARG A 123 3.99 -28.44 -38.72
N LYS A 124 5.23 -28.05 -38.38
CA LYS A 124 6.41 -28.15 -39.26
C LYS A 124 7.02 -29.56 -39.34
N GLY A 125 6.83 -30.39 -38.31
CA GLY A 125 7.29 -31.79 -38.29
C GLY A 125 6.35 -32.80 -38.97
N ASN A 126 5.13 -32.38 -39.35
CA ASN A 126 4.12 -33.19 -40.05
C ASN A 126 4.04 -32.87 -41.56
N ALA A 127 5.01 -32.13 -42.11
CA ALA A 127 5.17 -31.80 -43.52
C ALA A 127 6.46 -32.44 -44.06
#